data_AF-A0A971Z2W8-F1
#
_entry.id   AF-A0A971Z2W8-F1
#
_cell.length_a   1.000
_cell.length_b   1.000
_cell.length_c   1.000
_cell.angle_alpha   90.00
_cell.angle_beta   90.00
_cell.angle_gamma   90.00
#
_symmetry.space_group_name_H-M   'P 1'
#
loop_
_entity.id
_entity.type
_entity.pdbx_description
1 polymer ?
#
loop_
_entity_poly.entity_id
_entity_poly.type
_entity_poly.pdbx_seq_one_letter_code
_entity_poly.pdbx_strand_id
1 'polypeptide(L)' 'MSAYASTLFESVSLGSLSLPTRLVMAPMTRNFSPNGVPTEQVVEYYRRRAA' A
#
# COMPACT_ATOMS: atom_id res chain seq x y z
N MET A 1 12.17 -10.12 -18.88
CA MET A 1 11.86 -9.08 -17.88
C MET A 1 12.76 -7.90 -18.17
N SER A 2 12.24 -6.69 -18.38
CA SER A 2 13.08 -5.51 -18.59
C SER A 2 13.90 -5.21 -17.34
N ALA A 3 15.17 -4.82 -17.48
CA ALA A 3 16.06 -4.48 -16.35
C ALA A 3 15.52 -3.37 -15.44
N TYR A 4 14.56 -2.56 -15.93
CA TYR A 4 13.89 -1.53 -15.15
C TYR A 4 12.81 -2.09 -14.21
N ALA A 5 12.19 -3.21 -14.57
CA ALA A 5 11.13 -3.81 -13.77
C ALA A 5 11.68 -4.45 -12.49
N SER A 6 12.91 -4.97 -12.51
CA SER A 6 13.53 -5.60 -11.34
C SER A 6 13.75 -4.62 -10.19
N THR A 7 14.14 -3.37 -10.48
CA THR A 7 14.36 -2.34 -9.46
C THR A 7 13.11 -2.05 -8.62
N LEU A 8 11.91 -2.16 -9.20
CA LEU A 8 10.66 -1.91 -8.48
C LEU A 8 10.38 -2.94 -7.37
N PHE A 9 10.91 -4.15 -7.51
CA PHE A 9 10.69 -5.25 -6.58
C PHE A 9 11.88 -5.49 -5.64
N GLU A 10 12.89 -4.63 -5.68
CA GLU A 10 13.96 -4.62 -4.70
C GLU A 10 13.49 -3.99 -3.38
N SER A 11 14.07 -4.44 -2.27
CA SER A 11 13.82 -3.85 -0.97
C SER A 11 14.38 -2.44 -0.86
N VAL A 12 13.77 -1.63 0.00
CA VAL A 12 14.20 -0.26 0.27
C VAL A 12 13.97 0.08 1.73
N SER A 13 14.90 0.85 2.32
CA SER A 13 14.72 1.43 3.65
C SER A 13 14.11 2.83 3.52
N LEU A 14 12.98 3.05 4.19
CA LEU A 14 12.30 4.34 4.26
C LEU A 14 12.28 4.81 5.72
N GLY A 15 13.26 5.64 6.10
CA GLY A 15 13.48 5.99 7.50
C GLY A 15 13.83 4.73 8.32
N SER A 16 13.03 4.42 9.33
CA SER A 16 13.17 3.20 10.15
C SER A 16 12.42 1.98 9.60
N LEU A 17 11.69 2.12 8.49
CA LEU A 17 10.89 1.04 7.91
C LEU A 17 11.66 0.32 6.81
N SER A 18 11.70 -1.00 6.85
CA SER A 18 12.20 -1.84 5.76
C SER A 18 11.02 -2.34 4.92
N LEU A 19 11.02 -2.00 3.63
CA LEU A 19 9.97 -2.36 2.68
C LEU A 19 10.47 -3.43 1.69
N PRO A 20 9.66 -4.45 1.36
CA PRO A 20 10.07 -5.51 0.44
C PRO A 20 10.06 -5.07 -1.02
N THR A 21 9.35 -3.99 -1.37
CA THR A 21 9.27 -3.44 -2.73
C THR A 21 9.28 -1.92 -2.70
N ARG A 22 9.51 -1.31 -3.86
CA ARG A 22 9.40 0.14 -4.08
C ARG A 22 8.02 0.56 -4.60
N LEU A 23 7.03 -0.33 -4.50
CA LEU A 23 5.64 -0.09 -4.89
C LEU A 23 4.82 0.28 -3.66
N VAL A 24 4.15 1.44 -3.71
CA VAL A 24 3.37 1.95 -2.59
C VAL A 24 1.95 2.29 -3.02
N MET A 25 1.02 2.15 -2.08
CA MET A 25 -0.36 2.61 -2.25
C MET A 25 -0.46 4.10 -1.91
N ALA A 26 -0.77 4.93 -2.91
CA ALA A 26 -1.03 6.35 -2.69
C ALA A 26 -2.29 6.56 -1.82
N PRO A 27 -2.42 7.73 -1.13
CA PRO A 27 -3.66 8.07 -0.44
C PRO A 27 -4.82 8.24 -1.43
N MET A 28 -5.92 7.54 -1.19
CA MET A 28 -7.10 7.54 -2.07
C MET A 28 -8.39 7.70 -1.24
N THR A 29 -9.19 8.72 -1.53
CA THR A 29 -10.51 8.89 -0.90
C THR A 29 -11.49 7.85 -1.44
N ARG A 30 -12.05 7.02 -0.54
CA ARG A 30 -13.01 5.95 -0.90
C ARG A 30 -14.41 6.14 -0.32
N ASN A 31 -14.60 7.11 0.57
CA ASN A 31 -15.87 7.35 1.29
C ASN A 31 -16.41 6.14 2.09
N PHE A 32 -15.53 5.24 2.55
CA PHE A 32 -15.90 4.06 3.36
C PHE A 32 -15.96 4.34 4.87
N SER A 33 -15.72 5.59 5.29
CA SER A 33 -15.75 6.03 6.67
C SER A 33 -16.85 7.08 6.89
N PRO A 34 -18.13 6.68 6.97
CA PRO A 34 -19.21 7.60 7.32
C PRO A 34 -18.93 8.25 8.68
N ASN A 35 -19.22 9.54 8.81
CA ASN A 35 -18.89 10.35 10.01
C ASN A 35 -17.40 10.34 10.40
N GLY A 36 -16.50 9.96 9.48
CA GLY A 36 -15.06 9.87 9.75
C GLY A 36 -14.63 8.62 10.49
N VAL A 37 -15.54 7.68 10.78
CA VAL A 37 -15.23 6.44 11.52
C VAL A 37 -15.00 5.29 10.54
N PRO A 38 -13.82 4.63 10.55
CA PRO A 38 -13.57 3.45 9.72
C PRO A 38 -14.55 2.32 9.99
N THR A 39 -14.94 1.62 8.92
CA THR A 39 -15.84 0.47 8.96
C THR A 39 -15.16 -0.80 8.45
N GLU A 40 -15.84 -1.95 8.50
CA GLU A 40 -15.34 -3.22 7.95
C GLU A 40 -14.93 -3.10 6.47
N GLN A 41 -15.59 -2.22 5.70
CA GLN A 41 -15.23 -1.95 4.31
C GLN A 41 -13.81 -1.38 4.16
N VAL A 42 -13.36 -0.56 5.12
CA VAL A 42 -11.99 -0.02 5.14
C VAL A 42 -10.98 -1.13 5.42
N VAL A 43 -11.29 -2.02 6.37
CA VAL A 43 -10.43 -3.16 6.73
C VAL A 43 -10.22 -4.07 5.52
N GLU A 44 -11.32 -4.49 4.89
CA GLU A 44 -11.26 -5.38 3.74
C GLU A 44 -10.60 -4.70 2.53
N TYR A 45 -10.78 -3.38 2.38
CA TYR A 45 -10.14 -2.61 1.32
C TYR A 45 -8.61 -2.62 1.40
N TYR A 46 -8.05 -2.45 2.61
CA TYR A 46 -6.60 -2.50 2.82
C TYR A 46 -6.05 -3.93 2.83
N ARG A 47 -6.78 -4.90 3.39
CA ARG A 47 -6.38 -6.33 3.40
C ARG A 47 -6.06 -6.84 1.99
N ARG A 48 -6.92 -6.52 1.00
CA ARG A 48 -6.73 -6.92 -0.40
C ARG A 48 -5.49 -6.32 -1.08
N ARG A 49 -4.92 -5.25 -0.53
CA ARG A 49 -3.78 -4.50 -1.11
C ARG A 49 -2.46 -4.73 -0.39
N ALA A 50 -2.52 -5.34 0.79
CA ALA A 50 -1.36 -5.74 1.55
C ALA A 50 -0.89 -7.18 1.23
N ALA A 51 -1.75 -7.98 0.58
CA ALA A 51 -1.47 -9.34 0.17
C ALA A 51 -0.40 -9.45 -0.92
#